data_AF-A0A1B7KRC4-F1
#
_entry.id   AF-A0A1B7KRC4-F1
#
_cell.length_a   1.000
_cell.length_b   1.000
_cell.length_c   1.000
_cell.angle_alpha   90.00
_cell.angle_beta   90.00
_cell.angle_gamma   90.00
#
_symmetry.space_group_name_H-M   'P 1'
#
loop_
_entity.id
_entity.type
_entity.pdbx_description
1 polymer ?
#
loop_
_entity_poly.entity_id
_entity_poly.type
_entity_poly.pdbx_seq_one_letter_code
_entity_poly.pdbx_strand_id
1 'polypeptide(L)' 'MEKQENLNIAGRQYEPSDHDRATFLSSALATTHEQVRDAYVEGTVDGIMDDVSGKDIPLSGQNNE' A
#
# COMPACT_ATOMS: atom_id res chain seq x y z
N MET A 1 -4.88 28.49 1.15
CA MET A 1 -4.74 27.70 -0.09
C MET A 1 -4.82 26.20 0.22
N GLU A 2 -3.99 25.64 1.11
CA GLU A 2 -4.03 24.20 1.48
C GLU A 2 -5.40 23.66 1.94
N LYS A 3 -6.15 24.43 2.74
CA LYS A 3 -7.45 23.96 3.24
C LYS A 3 -8.48 23.71 2.12
N GLN A 4 -8.46 24.50 1.05
CA GLN A 4 -9.36 24.31 -0.10
C GLN A 4 -8.93 23.14 -0.97
N GLU A 5 -7.63 22.99 -1.20
CA GLU A 5 -7.04 21.81 -1.87
C GLU A 5 -7.44 20.51 -1.15
N ASN A 6 -7.30 20.46 0.18
CA ASN A 6 -7.66 19.29 0.97
C ASN A 6 -9.16 18.96 0.91
N LEU A 7 -10.03 19.96 0.84
CA LEU A 7 -11.47 19.75 0.67
C LEU A 7 -11.83 19.20 -0.72
N ASN A 8 -11.08 19.57 -1.76
CA ASN A 8 -11.26 19.03 -3.11
C ASN A 8 -10.76 17.57 -3.23
N ILE A 9 -9.94 17.10 -2.29
CA ILE A 9 -9.47 15.71 -2.23
C ILE A 9 -10.54 14.77 -1.67
N ALA A 10 -11.45 15.25 -0.82
CA ALA A 10 -12.50 14.41 -0.27
C ALA A 10 -13.50 13.99 -1.36
N GLY A 11 -13.64 12.68 -1.59
CA GLY A 11 -14.62 12.11 -2.52
C GLY A 11 -14.19 12.06 -3.99
N ARG A 12 -12.97 12.47 -4.31
CA ARG A 12 -12.40 12.29 -5.65
C ARG A 12 -11.99 10.83 -5.88
N GLN A 13 -12.02 10.40 -7.15
CA GLN A 13 -11.43 9.14 -7.56
C GLN A 13 -9.92 9.31 -7.77
N TYR A 14 -9.18 8.22 -7.59
CA TYR A 14 -7.75 8.18 -7.87
C TYR A 14 -7.48 8.45 -9.36
N GLU A 15 -6.48 9.28 -9.63
CA GLU A 15 -5.90 9.48 -10.96
C GLU A 15 -4.40 9.18 -10.91
N PRO A 16 -3.80 8.52 -11.92
CA PRO A 16 -2.36 8.22 -11.93
C PRO A 16 -1.46 9.45 -11.76
N SER A 17 -1.90 10.62 -12.20
CA SER A 17 -1.19 11.90 -12.04
C SER A 17 -1.19 12.43 -10.59
N ASP A 18 -1.93 11.81 -9.67
CA ASP A 18 -1.97 12.21 -8.26
C ASP A 18 -0.64 12.00 -7.53
N HIS A 19 0.19 11.07 -8.02
CA HIS A 19 1.54 10.86 -7.51
C HIS A 19 2.42 12.12 -7.68
N ASP A 20 2.18 12.92 -8.72
CA ASP A 20 2.96 14.11 -9.04
C ASP A 20 2.40 15.40 -8.40
N ARG A 21 1.30 15.31 -7.64
CA ARG A 21 0.69 16.49 -7.01
C ARG A 21 1.53 17.00 -5.83
N ALA A 22 1.60 18.32 -5.72
CA ALA A 22 2.42 19.00 -4.72
C ALA A 22 1.87 18.92 -3.27
N THR A 23 0.63 18.44 -3.08
CA THR A 23 0.03 18.33 -1.74
C THR A 23 0.30 16.97 -1.12
N PHE A 24 0.76 16.98 0.14
CA PHE A 24 1.05 15.77 0.91
C PHE A 24 -0.13 14.78 0.94
N LEU A 25 -1.36 15.28 1.09
CA LEU A 25 -2.53 14.42 1.15
C LEU A 25 -2.79 13.71 -0.18
N SER A 26 -2.57 14.38 -1.31
CA SER A 26 -2.75 13.76 -2.64
C SER A 26 -1.70 12.69 -2.89
N SER A 27 -0.43 13.00 -2.60
CA SER A 27 0.66 12.04 -2.80
C SER A 27 0.50 10.83 -1.90
N ALA A 28 0.16 11.01 -0.61
CA ALA A 28 -0.08 9.91 0.32
C ALA A 28 -1.23 8.99 -0.14
N LEU A 29 -2.35 9.55 -0.61
CA LEU A 29 -3.46 8.75 -1.13
C LEU A 29 -3.12 8.02 -2.43
N ALA A 30 -2.33 8.64 -3.31
CA ALA A 30 -1.86 8.00 -4.54
C ALA A 30 -0.94 6.81 -4.23
N THR A 31 0.01 6.99 -3.31
CA THR A 31 0.92 5.93 -2.87
C THR A 31 0.18 4.76 -2.24
N THR A 32 -0.82 4.98 -1.39
CA THR A 32 -1.59 3.86 -0.81
C THR A 32 -2.45 3.16 -1.86
N HIS A 33 -2.97 3.89 -2.86
CA HIS A 33 -3.70 3.28 -3.97
C HIS A 33 -2.79 2.34 -4.79
N GLU A 34 -1.56 2.78 -5.09
CA GLU A 34 -0.55 1.97 -5.78
C GLU A 34 -0.19 0.73 -4.95
N GLN A 35 0.14 0.88 -3.66
CA GLN A 35 0.46 -0.25 -2.79
C GLN A 35 -0.67 -1.30 -2.72
N VAL A 36 -1.93 -0.87 -2.64
CA VAL A 36 -3.09 -1.79 -2.65
C VAL A 36 -3.23 -2.49 -4.00
N ARG A 37 -3.01 -1.76 -5.09
CA ARG A 37 -3.07 -2.31 -6.45
C ARG A 37 -1.95 -3.32 -6.68
N ASP A 38 -0.74 -3.03 -6.23
CA ASP A 38 0.42 -3.92 -6.35
C ASP A 38 0.17 -5.21 -5.58
N ALA A 39 -0.30 -5.11 -4.33
CA ALA A 39 -0.68 -6.30 -3.56
C ALA A 39 -1.81 -7.11 -4.24
N TYR A 40 -2.75 -6.45 -4.92
CA TYR A 40 -3.84 -7.13 -5.63
C TYR A 40 -3.38 -7.80 -6.93
N VAL A 41 -2.51 -7.15 -7.71
CA VAL A 41 -2.08 -7.61 -9.04
C VAL A 41 -0.88 -8.55 -8.95
N GLU A 42 0.11 -8.21 -8.14
CA GLU A 42 1.38 -8.92 -8.03
C GLU A 42 1.40 -9.89 -6.83
N GLY A 43 0.50 -9.70 -5.86
CA GLY A 43 0.48 -10.47 -4.62
C GLY A 43 1.40 -9.90 -3.55
N THR A 44 1.54 -10.62 -2.45
CA THR A 44 2.41 -10.26 -1.32
C THR A 44 3.68 -11.10 -1.33
N VAL A 45 4.81 -10.51 -0.92
CA VAL A 45 6.03 -11.27 -0.64
C VAL A 45 5.92 -11.84 0.77
N ASP A 46 5.22 -12.96 0.89
CA ASP A 46 5.13 -13.67 2.14
C ASP A 46 6.39 -14.52 2.31
N GLY A 47 7.26 -14.13 3.24
CA GLY A 47 8.47 -14.89 3.53
C GLY A 47 8.10 -16.28 4.04
N ILE A 48 8.44 -17.33 3.29
CA ILE A 48 8.20 -18.73 3.67
C ILE A 48 9.56 -19.44 3.80
N MET A 49 9.70 -20.26 4.84
CA MET A 49 10.81 -21.19 5.01
C MET A 49 10.29 -22.63 4.92
N ASP A 50 10.96 -23.47 4.13
CA ASP A 50 10.67 -24.90 4.10
C ASP A 50 11.35 -25.60 5.28
N ASP A 51 10.60 -26.34 6.08
CA ASP A 51 11.18 -27.29 7.04
C ASP A 51 11.81 -28.49 6.31
N VAL A 52 12.70 -29.23 6.98
CA VAL A 52 13.31 -30.46 6.45
C VAL A 52 12.28 -31.53 6.07
N SER A 53 11.05 -31.42 6.58
CA SER A 53 9.89 -32.25 6.20
C SER A 53 9.11 -31.76 4.97
N GLY A 54 9.53 -30.65 4.35
CA GLY A 54 8.86 -30.04 3.19
C GLY A 54 7.59 -29.26 3.55
N LYS A 55 7.49 -28.79 4.79
CA LYS A 55 6.35 -27.99 5.27
C LYS A 55 6.71 -26.50 5.27
N ASP A 56 5.86 -25.70 4.63
CA ASP A 56 5.93 -24.24 4.65
C ASP A 56 5.75 -23.68 6.07
N ILE A 57 6.71 -22.87 6.51
CA ILE A 57 6.69 -22.10 7.75
C ILE A 57 6.67 -20.61 7.39
N PRO A 58 5.56 -19.88 7.63
CA PRO A 58 5.50 -18.44 7.45
C PRO A 58 6.46 -17.72 8.41
N LEU A 59 7.33 -16.85 7.86
CA LEU A 59 8.28 -16.04 8.64
C LEU A 59 7.61 -14.87 9.37
N SER A 60 6.38 -14.51 8.99
CA SER A 60 5.61 -13.38 9.54
C SER A 60 4.98 -13.64 10.92
N GLY A 61 5.15 -14.84 11.51
CA GLY A 61 4.43 -15.27 12.72
C GLY A 61 5.22 -15.38 14.04
N GLN A 62 6.45 -14.83 14.15
CA GLN A 62 7.25 -14.92 15.40
C GLN A 62 7.40 -13.60 16.17
N ASN A 63 6.51 -12.64 15.99
CA ASN A 63 6.37 -11.52 16.93
C ASN A 63 5.05 -11.71 17.69
N ASN A 64 5.00 -12.70 18.58
CA ASN A 64 3.98 -12.75 19.62
C ASN A 64 4.37 -11.70 20.68
N GLU A 65 3.52 -10.70 20.87
CA GLU A 65 3.51 -9.86 22.08
C GLU A 65 3.23 -10.68 23.34
#